data_AF-A0A255DZ33-F1
#
_entry.id   AF-A0A255DZ33-F1
#
_cell.length_a   1.000
_cell.length_b   1.000
_cell.length_c   1.000
_cell.angle_alpha   90.00
_cell.angle_beta   90.00
_cell.angle_gamma   90.00
#
_symmetry.space_group_name_H-M   'P 1'
#
loop_
_entity.id
_entity.type
_entity.pdbx_description
1 polymer ?
#
loop_
_entity_poly.entity_id
_entity_poly.type
_entity_poly.pdbx_seq_one_letter_code
_entity_poly.pdbx_strand_id
1 'polypeptide(L)'
;MSEAGHRIHRLEEELHEATRALRTRDDDAALPAVSDDPEVQLRKEIAWYWLAGPDQQLSGLPDFTVGTDLLAGLQHPVAPRRRTLEVMVRLMRKGPSIQRKSHHFLEGKAGKPRLSAEGQPQWRTYVKEGTPQAPRLTWWATGGGGFHFDHVGPHDDLL
;
A
#
# COMPACT_ATOMS: atom_id res chain seq x y z
N MET A 1 -30.49 -11.72 24.46
CA MET A 1 -29.98 -10.44 23.94
C MET A 1 -31.15 -9.46 23.84
N SER A 2 -30.99 -8.23 24.32
CA SER A 2 -32.06 -7.21 24.34
C SER A 2 -32.28 -6.60 22.94
N GLU A 3 -33.48 -6.07 22.68
CA GLU A 3 -33.82 -5.29 21.47
C GLU A 3 -32.83 -4.14 21.23
N ALA A 4 -32.33 -3.53 22.32
CA ALA A 4 -31.26 -2.54 22.27
C ALA A 4 -29.94 -3.11 21.71
N GLY A 5 -29.62 -4.37 22.00
CA GLY A 5 -28.43 -5.05 21.49
C GLY A 5 -28.52 -5.34 19.99
N HIS A 6 -29.70 -5.74 19.48
CA HIS A 6 -29.92 -5.91 18.04
C HIS A 6 -29.83 -4.58 17.28
N ARG A 7 -30.33 -3.49 17.88
CA ARG A 7 -30.25 -2.16 17.28
C ARG A 7 -28.81 -1.63 17.23
N ILE A 8 -28.01 -1.84 18.29
CA ILE A 8 -26.60 -1.45 18.30
C ILE A 8 -25.82 -2.23 17.25
N HIS A 9 -25.98 -3.55 17.19
CA HIS A 9 -25.25 -4.39 16.23
C HIS A 9 -25.55 -3.99 14.77
N ARG A 10 -26.82 -3.73 14.44
CA ARG A 10 -27.21 -3.26 13.11
C ARG A 10 -26.57 -1.91 12.76
N LEU A 11 -26.54 -0.97 13.72
CA LEU A 11 -25.91 0.33 13.51
C LEU A 11 -24.39 0.21 13.32
N GLU A 12 -23.74 -0.74 14.00
CA GLU A 12 -22.31 -1.02 13.80
C GLU A 12 -22.03 -1.59 12.39
N GLU A 13 -22.88 -2.49 11.90
CA GLU A 13 -22.81 -3.02 10.53
C GLU A 13 -23.05 -1.92 9.50
N GLU A 14 -24.11 -1.12 9.65
CA GLU A 14 -24.43 0.01 8.77
C GLU A 14 -23.30 1.06 8.76
N LEU A 15 -22.71 1.37 9.92
CA LEU A 15 -21.55 2.26 10.01
C LEU A 15 -20.33 1.67 9.30
N HIS A 16 -20.09 0.36 9.44
CA HIS A 16 -19.01 -0.32 8.77
C HIS A 16 -19.18 -0.29 7.25
N GLU A 17 -20.40 -0.56 6.76
CA GLU A 17 -20.74 -0.50 5.34
C GLU A 17 -20.65 0.91 4.78
N ALA A 18 -21.20 1.92 5.46
CA ALA A 18 -21.12 3.32 5.05
C ALA A 18 -19.66 3.81 5.01
N THR A 19 -18.85 3.43 6.00
CA THR A 19 -17.41 3.73 6.01
C THR A 19 -16.69 3.07 4.83
N ARG A 20 -17.05 1.83 4.50
CA ARG A 20 -16.49 1.10 3.35
C ARG A 20 -16.89 1.74 2.03
N ALA A 21 -18.13 2.20 1.89
CA ALA A 21 -18.64 2.86 0.70
C ALA A 21 -17.97 4.22 0.47
N LEU A 22 -17.84 5.05 1.52
CA LEU A 22 -17.14 6.34 1.44
C LEU A 22 -15.67 6.16 1.04
N ARG A 23 -14.97 5.17 1.62
CA ARG A 23 -13.59 4.85 1.22
C ARG A 23 -13.48 4.43 -0.24
N THR A 24 -14.43 3.63 -0.72
CA THR A 24 -14.41 3.16 -2.12
C THR A 24 -14.64 4.31 -3.10
N ARG A 25 -15.53 5.26 -2.78
CA ARG A 25 -15.78 6.44 -3.62
C ARG A 25 -14.56 7.38 -3.68
N ASP A 26 -13.83 7.48 -2.57
CA ASP A 26 -12.63 8.28 -2.47
C ASP A 26 -11.43 7.64 -3.21
N ASP A 27 -11.34 6.30 -3.24
CA ASP A 27 -10.26 5.57 -3.92
C ASP A 27 -10.16 5.92 -5.43
N ASP A 28 -11.24 6.39 -6.05
CA ASP A 28 -11.31 6.77 -7.48
C ASP A 28 -10.83 8.20 -7.78
N ALA A 29 -10.64 9.06 -6.78
CA ALA A 29 -10.16 10.42 -6.99
C ALA A 29 -8.63 10.44 -7.21
N ALA A 30 -8.21 10.36 -8.47
CA ALA A 30 -6.80 10.52 -8.85
C ALA A 30 -6.33 11.97 -8.67
N LEU A 31 -5.07 12.15 -8.26
CA LEU A 31 -4.43 13.47 -8.31
C LEU A 31 -4.27 13.93 -9.77
N PRO A 32 -4.28 15.25 -10.04
CA PRO A 32 -4.03 15.75 -11.39
C PRO A 32 -2.68 15.27 -11.95
N ALA A 33 -2.69 14.83 -13.21
CA ALA A 33 -1.46 14.53 -13.93
C ALA A 33 -0.70 15.83 -14.20
N VAL A 34 0.58 15.88 -13.81
CA VAL A 34 1.47 17.04 -13.94
C VAL A 34 2.79 16.67 -14.62
N SER A 35 2.85 15.47 -15.20
CA SER A 35 3.98 14.90 -15.93
C SER A 35 3.49 13.76 -16.81
N ASP A 36 4.00 13.68 -18.05
CA ASP A 36 3.73 12.55 -18.95
C ASP A 36 4.65 11.36 -18.69
N ASP A 37 5.78 11.57 -18.00
CA ASP A 37 6.63 10.50 -17.47
C ASP A 37 5.96 9.87 -16.23
N PRO A 38 5.59 8.57 -16.27
CA PRO A 38 4.89 7.89 -15.17
C PRO A 38 5.69 7.79 -13.87
N GLU A 39 7.02 7.66 -13.94
CA GLU A 39 7.86 7.60 -12.75
C GLU A 39 7.94 8.97 -12.10
N VAL A 40 8.16 10.01 -12.91
CA VAL A 40 8.17 11.41 -12.43
C VAL A 40 6.82 11.78 -11.82
N GLN A 41 5.72 11.38 -12.46
CA GLN A 41 4.37 11.57 -11.92
C GLN A 41 4.21 10.85 -10.57
N LEU A 42 4.62 9.59 -10.46
CA LEU A 42 4.56 8.82 -9.22
C LEU A 42 5.36 9.49 -8.10
N ARG A 43 6.58 9.95 -8.37
CA ARG A 43 7.43 10.63 -7.39
C ARG A 43 6.78 11.91 -6.87
N LYS A 44 6.15 12.70 -7.75
CA LYS A 44 5.41 13.91 -7.36
C LYS A 44 4.22 13.55 -6.46
N GLU A 45 3.42 12.56 -6.83
CA GLU A 45 2.29 12.12 -6.01
C GLU A 45 2.73 11.63 -4.63
N ILE A 46 3.79 10.84 -4.54
CA ILE A 46 4.36 10.41 -3.25
C ILE A 46 4.76 11.61 -2.39
N ALA A 47 5.43 12.60 -2.98
CA ALA A 47 5.81 13.82 -2.27
C ALA A 47 4.58 14.59 -1.76
N TRP A 48 3.51 14.66 -2.55
CA TRP A 48 2.24 15.26 -2.13
C TRP A 48 1.61 14.51 -0.95
N TYR A 49 1.49 13.18 -1.04
CA TYR A 49 0.95 12.36 0.05
C TYR A 49 1.82 12.41 1.31
N TRP A 50 3.15 12.55 1.15
CA TRP A 50 4.06 12.75 2.26
C TRP A 50 3.75 14.06 3.00
N LEU A 51 3.64 15.18 2.26
CA LEU A 51 3.38 16.51 2.83
C LEU A 51 1.95 16.68 3.40
N ALA A 52 0.97 15.97 2.82
CA ALA A 52 -0.43 16.04 3.26
C ALA A 52 -0.75 15.18 4.49
N GLY A 53 0.19 14.35 4.96
CA GLY A 53 -0.03 13.47 6.11
C GLY A 53 -0.16 14.23 7.45
N PRO A 54 -0.88 13.66 8.44
CA PRO A 54 -1.17 14.31 9.73
C PRO A 54 0.10 14.58 10.55
N ASP A 55 1.10 13.72 10.39
CA ASP A 55 2.44 13.95 10.90
C ASP A 55 3.22 14.70 9.82
N GLN A 56 2.97 16.01 9.62
CA GLN A 56 3.85 16.86 8.82
C GLN A 56 5.23 16.85 9.48
N GLN A 57 6.00 15.81 9.17
CA GLN A 57 7.29 15.55 9.75
C GLN A 57 8.24 16.55 9.13
N LEU A 58 8.96 17.29 9.97
CA LEU A 58 10.06 18.16 9.56
C LEU A 58 11.21 17.38 8.92
N SER A 59 11.18 16.04 8.98
CA SER A 59 12.11 15.19 8.25
C SER A 59 11.74 15.12 6.77
N GLY A 60 12.75 15.24 5.91
CA GLY A 60 12.60 15.04 4.48
C GLY A 60 12.01 13.68 4.13
N LEU A 61 11.39 13.60 2.95
CA LEU A 61 10.95 12.34 2.36
C LEU A 61 12.14 11.38 2.30
N PRO A 62 12.04 10.16 2.87
CA PRO A 62 13.12 9.17 2.79
C PRO A 62 13.46 8.84 1.34
N ASP A 63 14.72 8.49 1.08
CA ASP A 63 15.14 8.04 -0.24
C ASP A 63 14.36 6.79 -0.64
N PHE A 64 13.93 6.75 -1.90
CA PHE A 64 13.29 5.57 -2.45
C PHE A 64 13.57 5.38 -3.94
N THR A 65 13.49 4.12 -4.34
CA THR A 65 13.58 3.67 -5.72
C THR A 65 12.32 2.91 -6.10
N VAL A 66 12.03 2.91 -7.41
CA VAL A 66 10.85 2.29 -7.99
C VAL A 66 11.34 1.23 -8.98
N GLY A 67 10.86 0.00 -8.83
CA GLY A 67 11.07 -1.07 -9.79
C GLY A 67 10.25 -0.86 -11.05
N THR A 68 10.73 -1.40 -12.16
CA THR A 68 10.08 -1.28 -13.48
C THR A 68 8.65 -1.82 -13.46
N ASP A 69 8.42 -2.89 -12.72
CA ASP A 69 7.13 -3.58 -12.67
C ASP A 69 6.08 -2.85 -11.82
N LEU A 70 6.50 -1.95 -10.91
CA LEU A 70 5.57 -1.16 -10.11
C LEU A 70 4.71 -0.26 -10.98
N LEU A 71 5.30 0.41 -11.97
CA LEU A 71 4.58 1.36 -12.83
C LEU A 71 3.50 0.66 -13.67
N ALA A 72 3.81 -0.54 -14.18
CA ALA A 72 2.84 -1.38 -14.86
C ALA A 72 1.73 -1.84 -13.90
N GLY A 73 2.11 -2.31 -12.71
CA GLY A 73 1.18 -2.75 -11.67
C GLY A 73 0.20 -1.66 -11.22
N LEU A 74 0.62 -0.40 -11.19
CA LEU A 74 -0.24 0.76 -10.86
C LEU A 74 -1.34 1.03 -11.88
N GLN A 75 -1.26 0.47 -13.09
CA GLN A 75 -2.32 0.53 -14.10
C GLN A 75 -3.35 -0.59 -13.93
N HIS A 76 -3.08 -1.56 -13.06
CA HIS A 76 -3.96 -2.71 -12.88
C HIS A 76 -5.23 -2.31 -12.10
N PRO A 77 -6.45 -2.65 -12.58
CA PRO A 77 -7.70 -2.21 -11.93
C PRO A 77 -7.84 -2.64 -10.47
N VAL A 78 -7.26 -3.79 -10.10
CA VAL A 78 -7.32 -4.30 -8.73
C VAL A 78 -6.37 -3.61 -7.77
N ALA A 79 -5.44 -2.77 -8.24
CA ALA A 79 -4.45 -2.06 -7.43
C ALA A 79 -4.67 -0.54 -7.50
N PRO A 80 -5.68 0.01 -6.78
CA PRO A 80 -6.02 1.42 -6.88
C PRO A 80 -4.82 2.32 -6.57
N ARG A 81 -4.45 3.18 -7.50
CA ARG A 81 -3.26 4.05 -7.42
C ARG A 81 -3.21 4.83 -6.11
N ARG A 82 -4.32 5.50 -5.74
CA ARG A 82 -4.44 6.23 -4.47
C ARG A 82 -4.12 5.36 -3.27
N ARG A 83 -4.67 4.14 -3.24
CA ARG A 83 -4.47 3.23 -2.12
C ARG A 83 -3.03 2.72 -2.04
N THR A 84 -2.42 2.46 -3.17
CA THR A 84 -1.00 2.09 -3.26
C THR A 84 -0.11 3.21 -2.74
N LEU A 85 -0.36 4.46 -3.16
CA LEU A 85 0.36 5.65 -2.66
C LEU A 85 0.27 5.82 -1.14
N GLU A 86 -0.94 5.68 -0.58
CA GLU A 86 -1.15 5.74 0.88
C GLU A 86 -0.32 4.69 1.62
N VAL A 87 -0.23 3.48 1.07
CA VAL A 87 0.53 2.38 1.66
C VAL A 87 2.04 2.62 1.55
N MET A 88 2.53 3.08 0.40
CA MET A 88 3.94 3.46 0.20
C MET A 88 4.36 4.53 1.20
N VAL A 89 3.60 5.61 1.33
CA VAL A 89 3.90 6.70 2.28
C VAL A 89 3.82 6.22 3.72
N ARG A 90 2.84 5.38 4.05
CA ARG A 90 2.76 4.80 5.41
C ARG A 90 3.97 3.91 5.72
N LEU A 91 4.45 3.14 4.75
CA LEU A 91 5.66 2.32 4.88
C LEU A 91 6.89 3.20 5.11
N MET A 92 7.05 4.28 4.36
CA MET A 92 8.16 5.22 4.59
C MET A 92 8.12 5.87 5.97
N ARG A 93 6.93 6.10 6.54
CA ARG A 93 6.77 6.69 7.88
C ARG A 93 7.03 5.72 9.03
N LYS A 94 6.66 4.45 8.88
CA LYS A 94 6.60 3.48 9.98
C LYS A 94 7.50 2.25 9.78
N GLY A 95 8.09 2.11 8.61
CA GLY A 95 8.84 0.91 8.20
C GLY A 95 7.97 -0.36 8.22
N PRO A 96 8.58 -1.55 8.39
CA PRO A 96 7.87 -2.83 8.43
C PRO A 96 6.96 -3.00 9.65
N SER A 97 6.97 -2.05 10.60
CA SER A 97 6.16 -2.11 11.82
C SER A 97 4.64 -2.00 11.58
N ILE A 98 4.18 -1.92 10.32
CA ILE A 98 2.77 -2.13 9.93
C ILE A 98 2.41 -3.64 10.05
N GLN A 99 2.70 -4.24 11.20
CA GLN A 99 2.81 -5.69 11.42
C GLN A 99 1.53 -6.47 11.09
N ARG A 100 0.35 -5.85 11.17
CA ARG A 100 -0.91 -6.54 10.84
C ARG A 100 -1.19 -6.68 9.36
N LYS A 101 -0.44 -5.97 8.50
CA LYS A 101 -0.71 -5.90 7.04
C LYS A 101 0.51 -6.24 6.18
N SER A 102 1.68 -6.44 6.78
CA SER A 102 2.94 -6.70 6.08
C SER A 102 3.50 -8.05 6.50
N HIS A 103 3.88 -8.87 5.53
CA HIS A 103 4.48 -10.18 5.75
C HIS A 103 5.73 -10.31 4.90
N HIS A 104 6.67 -11.16 5.32
CA HIS A 104 7.74 -11.56 4.43
C HIS A 104 7.15 -12.18 3.17
N PHE A 105 7.78 -11.86 2.05
CA PHE A 105 7.50 -12.51 0.79
C PHE A 105 8.36 -13.78 0.73
N LEU A 106 7.73 -14.95 0.79
CA LEU A 106 8.42 -16.22 0.97
C LEU A 106 8.66 -16.94 -0.37
N GLU A 107 9.71 -17.74 -0.43
CA GLU A 107 9.95 -18.76 -1.46
C GLU A 107 8.94 -19.91 -1.29
N GLY A 108 7.73 -19.74 -1.83
CA GLY A 108 6.65 -20.71 -1.66
C GLY A 108 5.93 -20.60 -0.31
N LYS A 109 5.04 -21.56 0.00
CA LYS A 109 4.07 -21.43 1.12
C LYS A 109 4.70 -21.40 2.52
N ALA A 110 5.86 -22.01 2.71
CA ALA A 110 6.55 -22.09 4.01
C ALA A 110 8.07 -21.95 3.86
N GLY A 111 8.53 -21.32 2.77
CA GLY A 111 9.96 -21.17 2.50
C GLY A 111 10.60 -20.00 3.23
N LYS A 112 11.86 -19.77 2.89
CA LYS A 112 12.63 -18.63 3.40
C LYS A 112 12.11 -17.33 2.79
N PRO A 113 12.27 -16.17 3.46
CA PRO A 113 12.04 -14.89 2.81
C PRO A 113 12.87 -14.78 1.53
N ARG A 114 12.24 -14.37 0.44
CA ARG A 114 12.94 -13.90 -0.75
C ARG A 114 13.82 -12.72 -0.35
N LEU A 115 14.99 -12.66 -0.95
CA LEU A 115 15.95 -11.57 -0.74
C LEU A 115 16.06 -10.75 -2.02
N SER A 116 16.30 -9.44 -1.87
CA SER A 116 16.79 -8.59 -2.97
C SER A 116 18.17 -9.06 -3.45
N ALA A 117 18.64 -8.50 -4.57
CA ALA A 117 19.98 -8.76 -5.07
C ALA A 117 21.08 -8.39 -4.04
N GLU A 118 20.81 -7.39 -3.20
CA GLU A 118 21.70 -6.93 -2.14
C GLU A 118 21.44 -7.61 -0.78
N GLY A 119 20.58 -8.65 -0.75
CA GLY A 119 20.36 -9.51 0.41
C GLY A 119 19.37 -8.99 1.45
N GLN A 120 18.57 -7.96 1.14
CA GLN A 120 17.53 -7.49 2.07
C GLN A 120 16.25 -8.33 1.94
N PRO A 121 15.58 -8.64 3.06
CA PRO A 121 14.35 -9.40 3.03
C PRO A 121 13.23 -8.64 2.32
N GLN A 122 12.58 -9.30 1.37
CA GLN A 122 11.43 -8.76 0.68
C GLN A 122 10.15 -8.92 1.51
N TRP A 123 9.30 -7.92 1.42
CA TRP A 123 8.02 -7.83 2.12
C TRP A 123 6.89 -7.69 1.11
N ARG A 124 5.72 -8.16 1.51
CA ARG A 124 4.45 -7.92 0.82
C ARG A 124 3.47 -7.27 1.78
N THR A 125 2.87 -6.16 1.37
CA THR A 125 1.93 -5.38 2.17
C THR A 125 0.60 -5.25 1.44
N TYR A 126 -0.51 -5.51 2.15
CA TYR A 126 -1.85 -5.36 1.58
C TYR A 126 -2.13 -3.90 1.19
N VAL A 127 -2.50 -3.69 -0.08
CA VAL A 127 -2.99 -2.40 -0.57
C VAL A 127 -4.47 -2.25 -0.19
N LYS A 128 -5.26 -3.28 -0.48
CA LYS A 128 -6.69 -3.38 -0.12
C LYS A 128 -6.94 -4.75 0.51
N GLU A 129 -7.89 -4.82 1.44
CA GLU A 129 -8.28 -6.05 2.14
C GLU A 129 -9.70 -6.48 1.74
N GLY A 130 -10.06 -7.72 2.06
CA GLY A 130 -11.44 -8.21 1.94
C GLY A 130 -11.74 -9.04 0.70
N THR A 131 -10.72 -9.43 -0.09
CA THR A 131 -10.86 -10.39 -1.19
C THR A 131 -9.66 -11.34 -1.23
N PRO A 132 -9.82 -12.60 -1.70
CA PRO A 132 -8.69 -13.53 -1.90
C PRO A 132 -7.61 -12.96 -2.84
N GLN A 133 -8.05 -12.22 -3.85
CA GLN A 133 -7.21 -11.54 -4.85
C GLN A 133 -6.83 -10.11 -4.46
N ALA A 134 -6.83 -9.82 -3.16
CA ALA A 134 -6.43 -8.53 -2.63
C ALA A 134 -5.05 -8.10 -3.19
N PRO A 135 -4.93 -6.90 -3.78
CA PRO A 135 -3.66 -6.40 -4.27
C PRO A 135 -2.64 -6.27 -3.14
N ARG A 136 -1.38 -6.60 -3.44
CA ARG A 136 -0.26 -6.45 -2.50
C ARG A 136 0.89 -5.71 -3.19
N LEU A 137 1.55 -4.86 -2.41
CA LEU A 137 2.75 -4.14 -2.79
C LEU A 137 3.96 -4.93 -2.27
N THR A 138 4.90 -5.25 -3.15
CA THR A 138 6.20 -5.84 -2.81
C THR A 138 7.25 -4.76 -2.65
N TRP A 139 8.04 -4.84 -1.59
CA TRP A 139 9.04 -3.82 -1.25
C TRP A 139 10.11 -4.36 -0.31
N TRP A 140 11.21 -3.64 -0.15
CA TRP A 140 12.20 -3.86 0.91
C TRP A 140 12.81 -2.56 1.39
N ALA A 141 13.36 -2.57 2.61
CA ALA A 141 14.21 -1.50 3.08
C ALA A 141 15.61 -1.66 2.46
N THR A 142 16.22 -0.56 2.05
CA THR A 142 17.59 -0.52 1.53
C THR A 142 18.58 -0.32 2.66
N GLY A 143 19.84 -0.75 2.48
CA GLY A 143 20.88 -0.63 3.51
C GLY A 143 21.17 0.81 3.98
N GLY A 144 20.79 1.82 3.19
CA GLY A 144 20.91 3.25 3.52
C GLY A 144 19.73 3.85 4.28
N GLY A 145 18.74 3.06 4.68
CA GLY A 145 17.53 3.55 5.35
C GLY A 145 16.44 4.06 4.41
N GLY A 146 16.63 3.94 3.10
CA GLY A 146 15.61 4.18 2.09
C GLY A 146 14.75 2.96 1.79
N PHE A 147 13.88 3.06 0.79
CA PHE A 147 12.96 2.00 0.40
C PHE A 147 13.09 1.65 -1.09
N HIS A 148 12.85 0.39 -1.44
CA HIS A 148 12.62 -0.01 -2.82
C HIS A 148 11.21 -0.56 -2.95
N PHE A 149 10.44 -0.04 -3.90
CA PHE A 149 9.09 -0.50 -4.22
C PHE A 149 9.11 -1.20 -5.58
N ASP A 150 8.91 -2.51 -5.58
CA ASP A 150 9.25 -3.38 -6.71
C ASP A 150 8.06 -3.60 -7.64
N HIS A 151 6.93 -4.04 -7.08
CA HIS A 151 5.74 -4.43 -7.83
C HIS A 151 4.47 -4.25 -7.00
N VAL A 152 3.34 -4.01 -7.66
CA VAL A 152 2.00 -4.04 -7.06
C VAL A 152 1.03 -4.78 -7.96
N GLY A 153 0.31 -5.76 -7.43
CA GLY A 153 -0.60 -6.57 -8.22
C GLY A 153 -1.43 -7.53 -7.38
N PRO A 154 -2.31 -8.33 -8.00
CA PRO A 154 -3.05 -9.37 -7.30
C PRO A 154 -2.10 -10.40 -6.68
N HIS A 155 -2.64 -11.24 -5.80
CA HIS A 155 -1.85 -12.23 -5.06
C HIS A 155 -1.04 -13.16 -5.97
N ASP A 156 -1.65 -13.59 -7.07
CA ASP A 156 -1.14 -14.69 -7.88
C ASP A 156 -0.07 -14.20 -8.88
N ASP A 157 -0.09 -12.92 -9.26
CA ASP A 157 0.95 -12.28 -10.07
C ASP A 157 2.25 -12.05 -9.27
N LEU A 158 2.19 -12.30 -7.96
CA LEU A 158 3.32 -12.20 -7.04
C LEU A 158 3.95 -13.55 -6.73
N LEU A 159 3.56 -14.66 -7.36
CA LEU A 159 4.11 -15.99 -7.06
C LEU A 159 5.12 -16.45 -8.11
#